data_AF-A0A0P9DSV9-F1
#
_entry.id   AF-A0A0P9DSV9-F1
#
_cell.length_a   1.000
_cell.length_b   1.000
_cell.length_c   1.000
_cell.angle_alpha   90.00
_cell.angle_beta   90.00
_cell.angle_gamma   90.00
#
_symmetry.space_group_name_H-M   'P 1'
#
loop_
_entity.id
_entity.type
_entity.pdbx_description
1 polymer ?
#
loop_
_entity_poly.entity_id
_entity_poly.type
_entity_poly.pdbx_seq_one_letter_code
_entity_poly.pdbx_strand_id
1 'polypeptide(L)'
;MNYSKTGLKVGLELHQQLNTEHKLFCNCSPVLRKEEPDFVFTHRLRPTQSELGQIDPAALFEFQRGRTILYEGYKDTTCLVEADSGFISY
;
A
#
# COMPACT_ATOMS: atom_id res chain seq x y z
N MET A 1 6.36 -40.91 0.11
CA MET A 1 5.07 -40.20 -0.11
C MET A 1 4.84 -40.06 -1.60
N ASN A 2 3.63 -40.33 -2.08
CA ASN A 2 3.28 -40.19 -3.50
C ASN A 2 2.34 -38.99 -3.65
N TYR A 3 2.91 -37.83 -3.96
CA TYR A 3 2.17 -36.55 -3.99
C TYR A 3 1.17 -36.45 -5.15
N SER A 4 1.36 -37.23 -6.22
CA SER A 4 0.41 -37.30 -7.33
C SER A 4 -0.86 -38.09 -6.96
N LYS A 5 -0.74 -39.13 -6.11
CA LYS A 5 -1.92 -39.84 -5.56
C LYS A 5 -2.72 -39.01 -4.55
N THR A 6 -2.11 -38.03 -3.90
CA THR A 6 -2.77 -37.18 -2.89
C THR A 6 -3.42 -35.93 -3.48
N GLY A 7 -3.30 -35.70 -4.80
CA GLY A 7 -3.86 -34.51 -5.45
C GLY A 7 -3.22 -33.20 -4.96
N LEU A 8 -1.94 -33.24 -4.56
CA LEU A 8 -1.25 -32.07 -4.02
C LEU A 8 -1.19 -30.95 -5.07
N LYS A 9 -1.63 -29.74 -4.67
CA LYS A 9 -1.49 -28.51 -5.44
C LYS A 9 -0.70 -27.51 -4.60
N VAL A 10 0.30 -26.88 -5.19
CA VAL A 10 1.18 -25.90 -4.51
C VAL A 10 1.23 -24.63 -5.35
N GLY A 11 1.14 -23.48 -4.68
CA GLY A 11 1.42 -22.17 -5.26
C GLY A 11 2.64 -21.55 -4.57
N LEU A 12 3.43 -20.80 -5.32
CA LEU A 12 4.54 -20.01 -4.81
C LEU A 12 4.29 -18.54 -5.14
N GLU A 13 4.56 -17.66 -4.18
CA GLU A 13 4.46 -16.21 -4.35
C GLU A 13 5.79 -15.59 -3.89
N LEU A 14 6.38 -14.76 -4.76
CA LEU A 14 7.71 -14.19 -4.60
C LEU A 14 7.64 -12.68 -4.81
N HIS A 15 8.00 -11.90 -3.79
CA HIS A 15 8.05 -10.43 -3.84
C HIS A 15 9.50 -9.97 -3.69
N GLN A 16 9.97 -9.08 -4.57
CA GLN A 16 11.34 -8.55 -4.57
C GLN A 16 11.31 -7.04 -4.78
N GLN A 17 12.03 -6.30 -3.93
CA GLN A 17 12.26 -4.86 -4.14
C GLN A 17 13.37 -4.65 -5.17
N LEU A 18 13.17 -3.66 -6.05
CA LEU A 18 14.15 -3.26 -7.06
C LEU A 18 15.10 -2.20 -6.47
N ASN A 19 16.38 -2.28 -6.82
CA ASN A 19 17.38 -1.27 -6.46
C ASN A 19 17.42 -0.17 -7.54
N THR A 20 16.37 0.64 -7.59
CA THR A 20 16.23 1.77 -8.53
C THR A 20 16.67 3.08 -7.90
N GLU A 21 16.98 4.09 -8.72
CA GLU A 21 17.32 5.43 -8.24
C GLU A 21 16.11 6.13 -7.55
N HIS A 22 14.91 5.87 -8.08
CA HIS A 22 13.66 6.45 -7.63
C HIS A 22 12.58 5.40 -7.37
N LYS A 23 11.55 5.75 -6.59
CA LYS A 23 10.34 4.94 -6.38
C LYS A 23 9.56 4.77 -7.70
N LEU A 24 8.69 3.75 -7.75
CA LEU A 24 8.03 3.33 -9.00
C LEU A 24 7.20 4.42 -9.69
N PHE A 25 6.57 5.33 -8.94
CA PHE A 25 5.65 6.35 -9.46
C PHE A 25 6.02 7.79 -9.08
N CYS A 26 7.23 8.03 -8.57
CA CYS A 26 7.70 9.36 -8.23
C CYS A 26 9.23 9.42 -8.15
N ASN A 27 9.81 10.62 -8.21
CA ASN A 27 11.27 10.83 -8.18
C ASN A 27 11.91 10.73 -6.78
N CYS A 28 11.17 10.34 -5.75
CA CYS A 28 11.73 10.16 -4.41
C CYS A 28 12.67 8.96 -4.35
N SER A 29 13.76 9.08 -3.58
CA SER A 29 14.70 7.99 -3.37
C SER A 29 14.05 6.84 -2.55
N PRO A 30 14.24 5.56 -2.92
CA PRO A 30 13.62 4.41 -2.24
C PRO A 30 14.39 4.01 -0.97
N VAL A 31 14.56 4.95 -0.03
CA VAL A 31 15.28 4.72 1.23
C VAL A 31 14.28 4.54 2.37
N LEU A 32 14.54 3.55 3.23
CA LEU A 32 13.79 3.36 4.48
C LEU A 32 14.33 4.26 5.58
N ARG A 33 13.44 4.96 6.27
CA ARG A 33 13.75 5.87 7.36
C ARG A 33 13.24 5.32 8.70
N LYS A 34 13.98 5.59 9.77
CA LYS A 34 13.67 5.20 11.15
C LYS A 34 13.86 6.35 12.14
N GLU A 35 14.14 7.55 11.61
CA GLU A 35 14.33 8.77 12.37
C GLU A 35 12.97 9.39 12.71
N GLU A 36 12.95 10.46 13.50
CA GLU A 36 11.72 11.24 13.69
C GLU A 36 11.23 11.81 12.35
N PRO A 37 9.91 11.74 12.06
CA PRO A 37 9.36 12.25 10.81
C PRO A 37 9.36 13.78 10.78
N ASP A 38 9.59 14.35 9.60
CA ASP A 38 9.50 15.81 9.40
C ASP A 38 8.06 16.31 9.51
N PHE A 39 7.10 15.46 9.15
CA PHE A 39 5.68 15.75 9.24
C PHE A 39 4.86 14.47 9.37
N VAL A 40 3.66 14.60 9.92
CA VAL A 40 2.69 13.51 10.02
C VAL A 40 1.33 13.96 9.51
N PHE A 41 0.56 13.02 8.97
CA PHE A 41 -0.80 13.26 8.52
C PHE A 41 -1.65 12.00 8.70
N THR A 42 -2.97 12.13 8.69
CA THR A 42 -3.87 11.00 8.97
C THR A 42 -4.87 10.76 7.85
N HIS A 43 -5.12 9.50 7.50
CA HIS A 43 -6.24 9.13 6.64
C HIS A 43 -7.15 8.08 7.28
N ARG A 44 -8.39 8.07 6.80
CA ARG A 44 -9.36 7.00 7.05
C ARG A 44 -9.80 6.43 5.71
N LEU A 45 -9.50 5.17 5.48
CA LEU A 45 -9.95 4.44 4.30
C LEU A 45 -11.46 4.22 4.37
N ARG A 46 -12.13 4.30 3.22
CA ARG A 46 -13.56 4.06 3.07
C ARG A 46 -13.77 2.96 2.03
N PRO A 47 -14.75 2.06 2.24
CA PRO A 47 -15.11 1.10 1.22
C PRO A 47 -15.80 1.82 0.06
N THR A 48 -15.59 1.33 -1.15
CA THR A 48 -16.22 1.84 -2.37
C THR A 48 -17.19 0.79 -2.90
N GLN A 49 -18.26 1.25 -3.55
CA GLN A 49 -19.19 0.38 -4.25
C GLN A 49 -18.61 -0.06 -5.60
N SER A 50 -18.80 -1.32 -5.96
CA SER A 50 -18.56 -1.82 -7.31
C SER A 50 -19.55 -1.23 -8.31
N GLU A 51 -19.33 -1.47 -9.60
CA GLU A 51 -20.25 -1.07 -10.66
C GLU A 51 -21.67 -1.62 -10.45
N LEU A 52 -21.81 -2.76 -9.78
CA LEU A 52 -23.09 -3.40 -9.45
C LEU A 52 -23.63 -2.96 -8.06
N GLY A 53 -23.03 -1.95 -7.44
CA GLY A 53 -23.42 -1.43 -6.13
C GLY A 53 -22.99 -2.31 -4.96
N GLN A 54 -22.18 -3.34 -5.18
CA GLN A 54 -21.75 -4.27 -4.12
C GLN A 54 -20.53 -3.70 -3.38
N ILE A 55 -20.43 -4.00 -2.09
CA ILE A 55 -19.26 -3.61 -1.27
C ILE A 55 -18.49 -4.88 -0.91
N ASP A 56 -17.17 -4.83 -1.03
CA ASP A 56 -16.29 -5.90 -0.58
C ASP A 56 -16.47 -6.14 0.94
N PRO A 57 -16.82 -7.38 1.37
CA PRO A 57 -17.06 -7.68 2.78
C PRO A 57 -15.84 -7.46 3.68
N ALA A 58 -14.62 -7.71 3.19
CA ALA A 58 -13.39 -7.51 3.96
C ALA A 58 -13.08 -6.02 4.13
N ALA A 59 -13.26 -5.21 3.08
CA ALA A 59 -13.12 -3.76 3.17
C ALA A 59 -14.15 -3.13 4.12
N LEU A 60 -15.40 -3.61 4.08
CA LEU A 60 -16.45 -3.18 5.01
C LEU A 60 -16.11 -3.54 6.46
N PHE A 61 -15.61 -4.76 6.70
CA PHE A 61 -15.20 -5.21 8.01
C PHE A 61 -14.06 -4.36 8.59
N GLU A 62 -13.02 -4.06 7.81
CA GLU A 62 -11.95 -3.18 8.26
C GLU A 62 -12.44 -1.74 8.49
N PHE A 63 -13.36 -1.23 7.66
CA PHE A 63 -13.96 0.08 7.86
C PHE A 63 -14.75 0.19 9.17
N GLN A 64 -15.50 -0.86 9.53
CA GLN A 64 -16.26 -0.95 10.76
C GLN A 64 -15.38 -0.93 12.02
N ARG A 65 -14.12 -1.37 11.91
CA ARG A 65 -13.13 -1.22 13.00
C ARG A 65 -12.75 0.23 13.28
N GLY A 66 -13.11 1.16 12.39
CA GLY A 66 -12.97 2.61 12.61
C GLY A 66 -11.54 3.10 12.75
N ARG A 67 -10.56 2.38 12.17
CA ARG A 67 -9.14 2.72 12.28
C ARG A 67 -8.80 4.00 11.51
N THR A 68 -8.01 4.86 12.14
CA THR A 68 -7.32 5.97 11.48
C THR A 68 -5.86 5.58 11.32
N ILE A 69 -5.31 5.81 10.12
CA ILE A 69 -3.91 5.52 9.80
C ILE A 69 -3.14 6.83 9.95
N LEU A 70 -2.10 6.82 10.78
CA LEU A 70 -1.10 7.88 10.87
C LEU A 70 0.03 7.57 9.88
N TYR A 71 0.32 8.50 9.00
CA TYR A 71 1.41 8.45 8.05
C TYR A 71 2.53 9.37 8.49
N GLU A 72 3.75 8.87 8.40
CA GLU A 72 4.99 9.58 8.69
C GLU A 72 5.68 9.95 7.38
N GLY A 73 6.08 11.21 7.23
CA GLY A 73 6.68 11.73 6.01
C GLY A 73 7.99 12.47 6.26
N TYR A 74 8.84 12.47 5.23
CA TYR A 74 10.18 13.08 5.25
C TYR A 74 10.31 13.99 4.04
N LYS A 75 10.75 15.25 4.24
CA LYS A 75 10.73 16.28 3.19
C LYS A 75 11.63 15.97 2.00
N ASP A 76 12.65 15.14 2.19
CA ASP A 76 13.63 14.72 1.19
C ASP A 76 13.25 13.41 0.48
N THR A 77 12.50 12.51 1.14
CA THR A 77 12.17 11.18 0.59
C THR A 77 10.67 10.90 0.46
N THR A 78 9.80 11.87 0.74
CA THR A 78 8.34 11.77 0.60
C THR A 78 7.81 12.94 -0.24
N CYS A 79 6.94 12.66 -1.20
CA CYS A 79 6.28 13.68 -2.03
C CYS A 79 4.75 13.58 -2.01
N LEU A 80 4.08 14.50 -2.70
CA LEU A 80 2.62 14.56 -2.78
C LEU A 80 1.98 13.33 -3.44
N VAL A 81 2.73 12.61 -4.29
CA VAL A 81 2.28 11.34 -4.88
C VAL A 81 2.12 10.28 -3.79
N GLU A 82 3.05 10.21 -2.84
CA GLU A 82 2.97 9.27 -1.72
C GLU A 82 1.92 9.66 -0.69
N ALA A 83 1.71 10.97 -0.52
CA ALA A 83 0.69 11.52 0.37
C ALA A 83 -0.70 11.64 -0.28
N ASP A 84 -0.90 11.11 -1.49
CA ASP A 84 -2.18 11.15 -2.23
C ASP A 84 -2.84 12.54 -2.25
N SER A 85 -2.02 13.59 -2.40
CA SER A 85 -2.44 14.99 -2.22
C SER A 85 -2.13 15.89 -3.43
N GLY A 86 -1.49 15.35 -4.47
CA GLY A 86 -1.18 16.08 -5.69
C GLY A 86 -1.46 15.26 -6.94
N PHE A 87 -1.90 15.94 -8.01
CA PHE A 87 -1.96 15.35 -9.35
C PHE A 87 -0.57 15.40 -10.00
N ILE A 88 -0.20 14.36 -10.74
CA ILE A 88 0.93 14.40 -11.67
C ILE A 88 0.56 15.41 -12.76
N SER A 89 1.10 16.63 -12.72
CA SER A 89 1.05 17.51 -13.89
C SER A 89 2.13 17.04 -14.86
N TYR A 90 1.69 16.55 -16.02
CA TYR A 90 2.55 16.27 -17.18
C TYR A 90 3.11 17.57 -17.78
#